data_AF-A0A0B6Z3A0-F1
#
_entry.id   AF-A0A0B6Z3A0-F1
#
_cell.length_a   1.000
_cell.length_b   1.000
_cell.length_c   1.000
_cell.angle_alpha   90.00
_cell.angle_beta   90.00
_cell.angle_gamma   90.00
#
_symmetry.space_group_name_H-M   'P 1'
#
loop_
_entity.id
_entity.type
_entity.pdbx_description
1 polymer ?
#
loop_
_entity_poly.entity_id
_entity_poly.type
_entity_poly.pdbx_seq_one_letter_code
_entity_poly.pdbx_strand_id
1 'polypeptide(L)' 'GSAAKGDVTDPYITIEVFGIPADCAEERTKTVPHNGYNPIFDESFEFQINLPELALVRFAVLDDDYIGDEFIG' A
#
# COMPACT_ATOMS: atom_id res chain seq x y z
N GLY A 1 -3.73 28.66 12.18
CA GLY A 1 -2.71 29.19 11.26
C GLY A 1 -2.40 28.13 10.26
N SER A 2 -2.88 28.30 9.02
CA SER A 2 -2.54 27.43 7.90
C SER A 2 -1.07 27.67 7.54
N ALA A 3 -0.19 26.89 8.15
CA ALA A 3 1.14 26.71 7.59
C ALA A 3 0.98 25.73 6.43
N ALA A 4 1.40 26.14 5.25
CA ALA A 4 1.44 25.33 4.05
C ALA A 4 2.15 24.00 4.35
N LYS A 5 1.38 22.91 4.49
CA LYS A 5 1.90 21.54 4.41
C LYS A 5 2.15 21.34 2.92
N GLY A 6 3.34 21.72 2.46
CA GLY A 6 3.71 21.55 1.07
C GLY A 6 3.64 20.07 0.74
N ASP A 7 2.66 19.68 -0.08
CA ASP A 7 2.79 18.86 -1.29
C ASP A 7 3.75 17.64 -1.24
N VAL A 8 3.91 17.04 -0.06
CA VAL A 8 4.87 15.98 0.22
C VAL A 8 4.10 14.88 0.91
N THR A 9 3.66 13.92 0.10
CA THR A 9 3.04 12.66 0.54
C THR A 9 4.12 11.73 1.07
N ASP A 10 3.76 10.93 2.07
CA ASP A 10 4.50 9.83 2.67
C ASP A 10 3.87 8.50 2.18
N PRO A 11 4.11 8.10 0.91
CA PRO A 11 3.38 6.97 0.32
C PRO A 11 3.83 5.63 0.91
N TYR A 12 2.88 4.71 1.01
CA TYR A 12 3.08 3.28 1.24
C TYR A 12 2.13 2.46 0.36
N ILE A 13 2.46 1.18 0.12
CA ILE A 13 1.63 0.27 -0.67
C ILE A 13 1.10 -0.83 0.24
N THR A 14 -0.21 -1.02 0.22
CA THR A 14 -0.87 -2.21 0.76
C THR A 14 -1.16 -3.19 -0.37
N ILE A 15 -0.85 -4.46 -0.12
CA ILE A 15 -1.03 -5.57 -1.04
C ILE A 15 -1.98 -6.56 -0.38
N GLU A 16 -3.16 -6.71 -0.95
CA GLU A 16 -4.19 -7.62 -0.45
C GLU A 16 -4.49 -8.70 -1.47
N VAL A 17 -4.46 -9.95 -1.01
CA VAL A 17 -4.90 -11.10 -1.79
C VAL A 17 -6.29 -11.48 -1.29
N PHE A 18 -7.25 -11.47 -2.20
CA PHE A 18 -8.62 -11.94 -2.00
C PHE A 18 -8.80 -13.26 -2.73
N GLY A 19 -9.59 -14.16 -2.17
CA GLY A 19 -9.91 -15.42 -2.80
C GLY A 19 -10.57 -16.37 -1.82
N ILE A 20 -10.15 -17.63 -1.85
CA ILE A 20 -10.53 -18.57 -0.79
C ILE A 20 -9.85 -18.19 0.53
N PRO A 21 -10.39 -18.58 1.70
CA PRO A 21 -9.80 -18.25 2.99
C PRO A 21 -8.33 -18.69 3.17
N ALA A 22 -7.88 -19.70 2.43
CA ALA A 22 -6.50 -20.18 2.44
C ALA A 22 -5.54 -19.29 1.62
N ASP A 23 -6.07 -18.49 0.70
CA ASP A 23 -5.30 -17.59 -0.18
C ASP A 23 -5.38 -16.14 0.29
N CYS A 24 -6.29 -15.82 1.23
CA CYS A 24 -6.43 -14.48 1.77
C CYS A 24 -5.18 -14.04 2.53
N ALA A 25 -4.59 -12.91 2.13
CA ALA A 25 -3.42 -12.33 2.76
C ALA A 25 -3.45 -10.80 2.64
N GLU A 26 -2.80 -10.11 3.58
CA GLU A 26 -2.65 -8.65 3.57
C GLU A 26 -1.25 -8.32 4.05
N GLU A 27 -0.49 -7.62 3.23
CA GLU A 27 0.87 -7.15 3.54
C GLU A 27 0.99 -5.67 3.17
N ARG A 28 1.91 -4.96 3.81
CA ARG A 28 2.17 -3.56 3.49
C ARG A 28 3.66 -3.26 3.43
N THR A 29 4.05 -2.34 2.56
CA THR A 29 5.40 -1.80 2.55
C THR A 29 5.61 -0.85 3.73
N LYS A 30 6.87 -0.51 3.96
CA LYS A 30 7.24 0.64 4.78
C LYS A 30 6.80 1.93 4.09
N THR A 31 6.43 2.90 4.90
CA THR A 31 6.22 4.28 4.49
C THR A 31 7.52 4.86 3.98
N VAL A 32 7.49 5.47 2.79
CA VAL A 32 8.64 6.23 2.26
C VAL A 32 8.44 7.70 2.66
N PRO A 33 9.19 8.22 3.64
CA PRO A 33 8.99 9.57 4.11
C PRO A 33 9.44 10.58 3.07
N HIS A 34 8.61 11.59 2.88
CA HIS A 34 8.85 12.82 2.16
C HIS A 34 9.18 12.65 0.68
N ASN A 35 8.61 11.64 0.01
CA ASN A 35 8.92 11.32 -1.37
C ASN A 35 7.70 10.86 -2.19
N GLY A 36 6.81 11.80 -2.51
CA GLY A 36 5.65 11.56 -3.39
C GLY A 36 5.95 11.47 -4.89
N TYR A 37 7.12 11.94 -5.34
CA TYR A 37 7.42 12.05 -6.78
C TYR A 37 8.01 10.76 -7.36
N ASN A 38 8.82 10.02 -6.58
CA ASN A 38 9.38 8.73 -6.98
C ASN A 38 9.74 7.88 -5.75
N PRO A 39 8.74 7.36 -5.02
CA PRO A 39 8.98 6.50 -3.88
C PRO A 39 9.62 5.18 -4.32
N ILE A 40 10.70 4.80 -3.65
CA ILE A 40 11.35 3.49 -3.83
C ILE A 40 11.12 2.70 -2.55
N PHE A 41 10.26 1.68 -2.63
CA PHE A 41 9.98 0.78 -1.52
C PHE A 41 11.08 -0.29 -1.35
N ASP A 42 11.54 -0.86 -2.48
CA ASP A 42 12.54 -1.94 -2.53
C ASP A 42 12.18 -3.14 -1.63
N GLU A 43 10.89 -3.50 -1.59
CA GLU A 43 10.37 -4.64 -0.82
C GLU A 43 9.74 -5.67 -1.76
N SER A 44 9.90 -6.95 -1.41
CA SER A 44 9.35 -8.09 -2.16
C SER A 44 8.49 -8.93 -1.24
N PHE A 45 7.30 -9.29 -1.72
CA PHE A 45 6.33 -10.10 -1.00
C PHE A 45 6.01 -11.35 -1.82
N GLU A 46 5.92 -12.49 -1.14
CA GLU A 46 5.59 -13.78 -1.75
C GLU A 46 4.31 -14.32 -1.12
N PHE A 47 3.33 -14.64 -1.97
CA PHE A 47 2.04 -15.20 -1.56
C PHE A 47 1.86 -16.58 -2.18
N GLN A 48 1.46 -17.55 -1.37
CA GLN A 48 1.12 -18.88 -1.87
C GLN A 48 -0.38 -18.94 -2.20
N ILE A 49 -0.70 -19.12 -3.48
CA ILE A 49 -2.07 -19.18 -3.99
C ILE A 49 -2.43 -20.62 -4.32
N ASN A 50 -3.43 -21.17 -3.65
CA ASN A 50 -3.92 -22.53 -3.84
C ASN A 50 -4.93 -22.62 -5.00
N LEU A 51 -5.75 -21.58 -5.22
CA LEU A 51 -6.75 -21.55 -6.29
C LEU A 51 -6.72 -20.20 -7.06
N PRO A 52 -5.78 -20.05 -8.01
CA PRO A 52 -5.53 -18.79 -8.70
C PRO A 52 -6.72 -18.30 -9.53
N GLU A 53 -7.67 -19.16 -9.91
CA GLU A 53 -8.86 -18.78 -10.67
C GLU A 53 -9.84 -17.94 -9.85
N LEU A 54 -9.78 -18.02 -8.51
CA LEU A 54 -10.57 -17.21 -7.59
C LEU A 54 -9.74 -16.15 -6.87
N ALA A 55 -8.44 -16.07 -7.16
CA ALA A 55 -7.54 -15.12 -6.51
C ALA A 55 -7.56 -13.75 -7.22
N LEU A 56 -7.63 -12.69 -6.42
CA LEU A 56 -7.56 -11.29 -6.83
C LEU A 56 -6.51 -10.60 -5.99
N VAL A 57 -5.55 -9.95 -6.63
CA VAL A 57 -4.54 -9.14 -5.94
C VAL A 57 -4.91 -7.67 -6.10
N ARG A 58 -5.04 -6.96 -4.99
CA ARG A 58 -5.26 -5.53 -4.93
C ARG A 58 -3.99 -4.85 -4.43
N PHE A 59 -3.53 -3.87 -5.21
CA PHE A 59 -2.49 -2.93 -4.79
C PHE A 59 -3.18 -1.61 -4.51
N ALA A 60 -2.95 -1.05 -3.33
CA ALA A 60 -3.46 0.26 -2.93
C ALA A 60 -2.30 1.11 -2.44
N VAL A 61 -2.07 2.24 -3.09
CA VAL A 61 -1.11 3.26 -2.65
C VAL A 61 -1.84 4.22 -1.73
N LEU A 62 -1.32 4.41 -0.53
CA LEU A 62 -1.90 5.21 0.55
C LEU A 62 -0.86 6.22 1.04
N ASP A 63 -1.31 7.38 1.49
CA ASP A 63 -0.50 8.38 2.19
C ASP A 63 -0.58 8.11 3.70
N ASP A 64 0.56 7.87 4.35
CA ASP A 64 0.63 7.64 5.80
C ASP A 64 0.47 8.97 6.55
N ASP A 65 -0.78 9.37 6.74
CA ASP A 65 -1.13 10.65 7.30
C ASP A 65 -1.61 10.55 8.76
N TYR A 66 -1.24 11.53 9.58
CA TYR A 66 -1.46 11.50 11.04
C TYR A 66 -2.93 11.37 11.46
N ILE A 67 -3.87 11.66 10.56
CA ILE A 67 -5.32 11.57 10.79
C ILE A 67 -5.97 10.89 9.58
N GLY A 68 -5.75 9.58 9.46
CA GLY A 68 -6.42 8.74 8.50
C GLY A 68 -5.72 8.75 7.14
N ASP A 69 -5.30 7.56 6.73
CA ASP A 69 -4.51 7.37 5.53
C ASP A 69 -5.33 7.77 4.29
N GLU A 70 -4.77 8.63 3.45
CA GLU A 70 -5.43 9.11 2.24
C GLU A 70 -5.14 8.15 1.08
N PHE A 71 -6.16 7.75 0.33
CA PHE A 71 -5.96 6.89 -0.83
C PHE A 71 -5.40 7.68 -2.02
N ILE A 72 -4.24 7.24 -2.52
CA ILE A 72 -3.55 7.86 -3.66
C ILE A 72 -3.95 7.19 -4.98
N GLY A 73 -3.97 5.85 -5.04
CA GLY A 73 -4.25 5.11 -6.28
C GLY A 73 -4.01 3.62 -6.27
#